data_AF-A0A7Y7HA82-F1
#
_entry.id   AF-A0A7Y7HA82-F1
#
_cell.length_a   1.000
_cell.length_b   1.000
_cell.length_c   1.000
_cell.angle_alpha   90.00
_cell.angle_beta   90.00
_cell.angle_gamma   90.00
#
_symmetry.space_group_name_H-M   'P 1'
#
loop_
_entity.id
_entity.type
_entity.pdbx_description
1 polymer ?
#
loop_
_entity_poly.entity_id
_entity_poly.type
_entity_poly.pdbx_seq_one_letter_code
_entity_poly.pdbx_strand_id
1 'polypeptide(L)'
;MLPQYQESLDELKWQAIVNMAAYPEDNPLNSFFNQVLAELEQLDQQFRRRYRHYFNGETDTHKSAGSGPAAGDHQPLFKITCRLSVDQVAILLKAADETRLLSARSFSLVLRSITPFLSTERMPNFSWKSARSSTLKIEERDKAIAIGTLEELIRKIKTY
;
A
#
# COMPACT_ATOMS: atom_id res chain seq x y z
N MET A 1 2.82 11.70 -11.89
CA MET A 1 3.67 11.17 -10.81
C MET A 1 4.96 10.55 -11.37
N LEU A 2 4.87 9.70 -12.41
CA LEU A 2 6.04 9.16 -13.14
C LEU A 2 6.97 10.21 -13.79
N PRO A 3 6.46 11.23 -14.51
CA PRO A 3 7.35 12.25 -15.09
C PRO A 3 8.04 13.08 -14.02
N GLN A 4 7.34 13.46 -12.94
CA GLN A 4 7.96 14.18 -11.83
C GLN A 4 9.02 13.33 -11.10
N TYR A 5 8.82 12.01 -10.99
CA TYR A 5 9.80 11.11 -10.40
C TYR A 5 11.08 11.02 -11.25
N GLN A 6 10.94 10.82 -12.58
CA GLN A 6 12.10 10.76 -13.46
C GLN A 6 12.85 12.10 -13.49
N GLU A 7 12.12 13.21 -13.59
CA GLU A 7 12.70 14.56 -13.59
C GLU A 7 13.48 14.84 -12.29
N SER A 8 12.93 14.45 -11.13
CA SER A 8 13.63 14.58 -9.84
C SER A 8 14.88 13.70 -9.76
N LEU A 9 14.83 12.49 -10.33
CA LEU A 9 15.94 11.53 -10.27
C LEU A 9 17.07 11.96 -11.22
N ASP A 10 16.71 12.48 -12.39
CA ASP A 10 17.65 13.05 -13.36
C ASP A 10 18.32 14.31 -12.79
N GLU A 11 17.56 15.18 -12.11
CA GLU A 11 18.09 16.38 -11.45
C GLU A 11 19.09 16.01 -10.35
N LEU A 12 18.78 15.01 -9.51
CA LEU A 12 19.67 14.54 -8.46
C LEU A 12 20.97 13.91 -9.03
N LYS A 13 20.86 13.11 -10.09
CA LYS A 13 22.03 12.56 -10.79
C LYS A 13 22.90 13.65 -11.38
N TRP A 14 22.27 14.62 -12.04
CA TRP A 14 22.97 15.76 -12.63
C TRP A 14 23.71 16.59 -11.58
N GLN A 15 23.06 16.90 -10.44
CA GLN A 15 23.71 17.61 -9.34
C GLN A 15 24.90 16.83 -8.75
N ALA A 16 24.80 15.51 -8.61
CA ALA A 16 25.90 14.69 -8.14
C ALA A 16 27.11 14.74 -9.09
N ILE A 17 26.87 14.72 -10.42
CA ILE A 17 27.91 14.85 -11.45
C ILE A 17 28.55 16.24 -11.42
N VAL A 18 27.76 17.30 -11.36
CA VAL A 18 28.26 18.69 -11.30
C VAL A 18 29.10 18.91 -10.05
N ASN A 19 28.64 18.40 -8.90
CA ASN A 19 29.39 18.50 -7.66
C ASN A 19 30.70 17.71 -7.72
N MET A 20 30.71 16.52 -8.32
CA MET A 20 31.92 15.72 -8.51
C MET A 20 32.94 16.44 -9.41
N ALA A 21 32.51 17.03 -10.51
CA ALA A 21 33.37 17.79 -11.43
C ALA A 21 33.96 19.07 -10.82
N ALA A 22 33.39 19.56 -9.72
CA ALA A 22 33.88 20.73 -9.01
C ALA A 22 35.12 20.45 -8.13
N TYR A 23 35.48 19.18 -7.91
CA TYR A 23 36.62 18.78 -7.08
C TYR A 23 37.69 18.01 -7.88
N PRO A 24 38.99 18.12 -7.51
CA PRO A 24 40.06 17.32 -8.11
C PRO A 24 39.81 15.82 -7.98
N GLU A 25 40.25 15.01 -8.94
CA GLU A 25 39.99 13.55 -9.01
C GLU A 25 40.37 12.81 -7.72
N ASP A 26 41.48 13.21 -7.09
CA ASP A 26 42.02 12.60 -5.86
C ASP A 26 41.25 12.97 -4.58
N ASN A 27 40.18 13.77 -4.68
CA ASN A 27 39.42 14.22 -3.52
C ASN A 27 38.55 13.08 -2.97
N PRO A 28 38.58 12.79 -1.66
CA PRO A 28 37.74 11.76 -1.05
C PRO A 28 36.23 11.97 -1.29
N LEU A 29 35.79 13.20 -1.55
CA LEU A 29 34.40 13.51 -1.92
C LEU A 29 33.98 12.87 -3.25
N ASN A 30 34.89 12.62 -4.18
CA ASN A 30 34.54 11.95 -5.43
C ASN A 30 34.13 10.50 -5.21
N SER A 31 34.72 9.81 -4.23
CA SER A 31 34.28 8.45 -3.85
C SER A 31 32.84 8.46 -3.32
N PHE A 32 32.49 9.50 -2.54
CA PHE A 32 31.13 9.70 -2.04
C PHE A 32 30.15 9.99 -3.18
N PHE A 33 30.47 10.90 -4.11
CA PHE A 33 29.58 11.19 -5.24
C PHE A 33 29.38 9.98 -6.16
N ASN A 34 30.42 9.17 -6.39
CA ASN A 34 30.30 7.91 -7.11
C ASN A 34 29.36 6.92 -6.40
N GLN A 35 29.44 6.83 -5.07
CA GLN A 35 28.54 6.00 -4.29
C GLN A 35 27.09 6.51 -4.36
N VAL A 36 26.87 7.82 -4.26
CA VAL A 36 25.55 8.43 -4.42
C VAL A 36 24.95 8.12 -5.80
N LEU A 37 25.74 8.23 -6.88
CA LEU A 37 25.30 7.90 -8.22
C LEU A 37 24.90 6.41 -8.35
N ALA A 38 25.71 5.51 -7.80
CA ALA A 38 25.41 4.08 -7.80
C ALA A 38 24.11 3.75 -7.05
N GLU A 39 23.88 4.36 -5.88
CA GLU A 39 22.65 4.17 -5.09
C GLU A 39 21.42 4.74 -5.81
N LEU A 40 21.54 5.88 -6.48
CA LEU A 40 20.45 6.45 -7.29
C LEU A 40 20.08 5.55 -8.49
N GLU A 41 21.06 4.90 -9.11
CA GLU A 41 20.80 3.91 -10.16
C GLU A 41 20.13 2.65 -9.63
N GLN A 42 20.58 2.14 -8.49
CA GLN A 42 19.94 0.98 -7.84
C GLN A 42 18.49 1.31 -7.49
N LEU A 43 18.23 2.50 -6.95
CA LEU A 43 16.89 2.97 -6.64
C LEU A 43 16.00 2.99 -7.88
N ASP A 44 16.46 3.56 -8.99
CA ASP A 44 15.72 3.59 -10.26
C ASP A 44 15.43 2.17 -10.78
N GLN A 45 16.42 1.28 -10.75
CA GLN A 45 16.24 -0.12 -11.17
C GLN A 45 15.20 -0.85 -10.31
N GLN A 46 15.25 -0.68 -8.98
CA GLN A 46 14.28 -1.30 -8.09
C GLN A 46 12.88 -0.73 -8.30
N PHE A 47 12.75 0.58 -8.51
CA PHE A 47 11.48 1.22 -8.82
C PHE A 47 10.90 0.70 -10.14
N ARG A 48 11.70 0.63 -11.20
CA ARG A 48 11.28 0.10 -12.51
C ARG A 48 10.87 -1.37 -12.43
N ARG A 49 11.59 -2.19 -11.67
CA ARG A 49 11.23 -3.60 -11.46
C ARG A 49 9.90 -3.73 -10.71
N ARG A 50 9.72 -2.94 -9.65
CA ARG A 50 8.52 -3.02 -8.80
C ARG A 50 7.28 -2.37 -9.40
N TYR A 51 7.46 -1.36 -10.24
CA TYR A 51 6.38 -0.57 -10.84
C TYR A 51 6.34 -0.70 -12.37
N ARG A 52 6.86 -1.80 -12.94
CA ARG A 52 6.99 -2.02 -14.40
C ARG A 52 5.71 -1.76 -15.20
N HIS A 53 4.55 -2.13 -14.65
CA HIS A 53 3.25 -1.96 -15.29
C HIS A 53 2.82 -0.48 -15.42
N TYR A 54 3.34 0.41 -14.57
CA TYR A 54 3.06 1.84 -14.65
C TYR A 54 3.96 2.55 -15.68
N PHE A 55 5.13 1.99 -16.00
CA PHE A 55 6.03 2.52 -17.02
C PHE A 55 5.60 2.13 -18.45
N ASN A 56 4.90 1.01 -18.62
CA ASN A 56 4.53 0.48 -19.93
C ASN A 56 3.16 0.94 -20.46
N GLY A 57 2.41 1.75 -19.70
CA GLY A 57 1.19 2.40 -20.20
C GLY A 57 -0.01 1.49 -20.49
N GLU A 58 -0.02 0.23 -20.04
CA GLU A 58 -1.17 -0.67 -20.21
C GLU A 58 -2.25 -0.35 -19.17
N THR A 59 -3.11 0.61 -19.49
CA THR A 59 -4.37 0.86 -18.78
C THR A 59 -5.47 -0.01 -19.35
N ASP A 60 -5.68 -1.20 -18.80
CA ASP A 60 -6.93 -1.92 -19.03
C ASP A 60 -8.05 -1.19 -18.29
N THR A 61 -8.81 -0.44 -19.10
CA THR A 61 -9.92 0.40 -18.68
C THR A 61 -11.21 -0.40 -18.70
N HIS A 62 -11.68 -0.83 -17.53
CA HIS A 62 -13.12 -1.05 -17.33
C HIS A 62 -13.67 0.03 -16.39
N LYS A 63 -14.25 1.06 -17.02
CA LYS A 63 -15.06 2.12 -16.42
C LYS A 63 -16.22 1.53 -15.59
N SER A 64 -16.44 2.07 -14.41
CA SER A 64 -17.80 2.41 -13.95
C SER A 64 -17.77 3.69 -13.12
N ALA A 65 -18.76 4.53 -13.39
CA ALA A 65 -18.85 5.93 -13.02
C ALA A 65 -19.26 6.15 -11.55
N GLY A 66 -18.78 7.25 -10.95
CA GLY A 66 -19.42 7.85 -9.78
C GLY A 66 -18.45 8.43 -8.74
N SER A 67 -18.27 9.76 -8.78
CA SER A 67 -17.73 10.67 -7.76
C SER A 67 -16.20 10.86 -7.62
N GLY A 68 -15.73 12.00 -8.18
CA GLY A 68 -14.70 12.89 -7.63
C GLY A 68 -13.24 12.42 -7.58
N PRO A 69 -12.29 13.08 -8.28
CA PRO A 69 -10.87 12.76 -8.15
C PRO A 69 -10.30 13.43 -6.90
N ALA A 70 -10.08 12.66 -5.83
CA ALA A 70 -9.39 13.13 -4.64
C ALA A 70 -8.27 12.16 -4.25
N ALA A 71 -7.03 12.64 -4.48
CA ALA A 71 -5.77 12.11 -3.95
C ALA A 71 -5.42 10.65 -4.30
N GLY A 72 -4.62 10.50 -5.37
CA GLY A 72 -3.65 9.43 -5.53
C GLY A 72 -4.23 8.02 -5.51
N ASP A 73 -4.87 7.62 -6.61
CA ASP A 73 -5.41 6.29 -6.83
C ASP A 73 -4.25 5.27 -7.04
N HIS A 74 -3.55 4.96 -5.95
CA HIS A 74 -2.73 3.76 -5.82
C HIS A 74 -3.67 2.58 -5.61
N GLN A 75 -4.30 2.07 -6.67
CA GLN A 75 -4.83 0.71 -6.61
C GLN A 75 -3.65 -0.25 -6.57
N PRO A 76 -3.48 -1.06 -5.51
CA PRO A 76 -2.40 -2.03 -5.48
C PRO A 76 -2.64 -3.14 -6.51
N LEU A 77 -1.53 -3.58 -7.10
CA LEU A 77 -1.44 -4.51 -8.23
C LEU A 77 -2.13 -5.87 -8.01
N PHE A 78 -2.35 -6.27 -6.75
CA PHE A 78 -3.10 -7.48 -6.42
C PHE A 78 -3.81 -7.31 -5.09
N LYS A 79 -5.11 -7.58 -5.07
CA LYS A 79 -5.92 -7.59 -3.86
C LYS A 79 -6.24 -9.02 -3.46
N ILE A 80 -6.15 -9.30 -2.17
CA ILE A 80 -6.65 -10.55 -1.63
C ILE A 80 -8.16 -10.42 -1.45
N THR A 81 -8.92 -11.32 -2.05
CA THR A 81 -10.38 -11.35 -1.88
C THR A 81 -10.73 -12.09 -0.60
N CYS A 82 -11.32 -11.35 0.34
CA CYS A 82 -11.93 -11.90 1.53
C CYS A 82 -13.39 -12.30 1.24
N ARG A 83 -13.81 -13.46 1.74
CA ARG A 83 -15.20 -13.95 1.61
C ARG A 83 -16.16 -13.29 2.60
N LEU A 84 -15.64 -12.47 3.51
CA LEU A 84 -16.43 -11.69 4.45
C LEU A 84 -16.83 -10.35 3.84
N SER A 85 -17.93 -9.79 4.33
CA SER A 85 -18.30 -8.41 4.01
C SER A 85 -17.29 -7.41 4.59
N VAL A 86 -17.28 -6.19 4.07
CA VAL A 86 -16.41 -5.11 4.58
C VAL A 86 -16.62 -4.89 6.08
N ASP A 87 -17.86 -4.97 6.54
CA ASP A 87 -18.23 -4.73 7.94
C ASP A 87 -17.74 -5.87 8.84
N GLN A 88 -17.88 -7.11 8.38
CA GLN A 88 -17.36 -8.29 9.08
C GLN A 88 -15.83 -8.26 9.19
N VAL A 89 -15.13 -7.90 8.11
CA VAL A 89 -13.68 -7.70 8.14
C VAL A 89 -13.31 -6.59 9.13
N ALA A 90 -14.04 -5.48 9.13
CA ALA A 90 -13.76 -4.36 10.02
C ALA A 90 -13.95 -4.75 11.49
N ILE A 91 -14.94 -5.60 11.82
CA ILE A 91 -15.11 -6.18 13.17
C ILE A 91 -13.90 -7.04 13.56
N LEU A 92 -13.42 -7.91 12.68
CA LEU A 92 -12.24 -8.74 12.95
C LEU A 92 -10.99 -7.90 13.18
N LEU A 93 -10.74 -6.90 12.32
CA LEU A 93 -9.62 -5.99 12.46
C LEU A 93 -9.72 -5.15 13.74
N LYS A 94 -10.93 -4.75 14.13
CA LYS A 94 -11.16 -4.04 15.38
C LYS A 94 -10.85 -4.92 16.60
N ALA A 95 -11.33 -6.17 16.61
CA ALA A 95 -11.00 -7.11 17.66
C ALA A 95 -9.48 -7.37 17.75
N ALA A 96 -8.79 -7.45 16.61
CA ALA A 96 -7.34 -7.60 16.55
C ALA A 96 -6.57 -6.36 17.07
N ASP A 97 -7.05 -5.15 16.76
CA ASP A 97 -6.49 -3.89 17.28
C ASP A 97 -6.72 -3.77 18.80
N GLU A 98 -7.93 -4.06 19.28
CA GLU A 98 -8.29 -3.99 20.71
C GLU A 98 -7.56 -5.03 21.57
N THR A 99 -7.31 -6.22 21.02
CA THR A 99 -6.48 -7.26 21.67
C THR A 99 -4.98 -7.00 21.53
N ARG A 100 -4.57 -5.90 20.88
CA ARG A 100 -3.17 -5.54 20.59
C ARG A 100 -2.41 -6.61 19.78
N LEU A 101 -3.13 -7.44 19.03
CA LEU A 101 -2.54 -8.32 18.04
C LEU A 101 -1.89 -7.50 16.91
N LEU A 102 -2.48 -6.33 16.60
CA LEU A 102 -1.95 -5.36 15.64
C LEU A 102 -1.28 -4.19 16.35
N SER A 103 -0.13 -3.74 15.85
CA SER A 103 0.58 -2.56 16.35
C SER A 103 0.45 -1.40 15.36
N ALA A 104 -0.33 -0.39 15.72
CA ALA A 104 -0.50 0.83 14.94
C ALA A 104 -0.86 2.01 15.84
N ARG A 105 -0.58 3.24 15.36
CA ARG A 105 -0.93 4.49 16.09
C ARG A 105 -2.45 4.72 16.24
N SER A 106 -3.27 4.06 15.43
CA SER A 106 -4.73 4.09 15.51
C SER A 106 -5.36 3.02 14.62
N PHE A 107 -6.58 2.59 14.98
CA PHE A 107 -7.40 1.72 14.14
C PHE A 107 -7.65 2.28 12.73
N SER A 108 -7.74 3.62 12.58
CA SER A 108 -7.84 4.26 11.25
C SER A 108 -6.60 3.98 10.39
N LEU A 109 -5.40 3.97 11.01
CA LEU A 109 -4.17 3.65 10.29
C LEU A 109 -4.19 2.19 9.84
N VAL A 110 -4.64 1.26 10.70
CA VAL A 110 -4.80 -0.17 10.34
C VAL A 110 -5.66 -0.32 9.09
N LEU A 111 -6.88 0.25 9.11
CA LEU A 111 -7.78 0.18 7.96
C LEU A 111 -7.18 0.84 6.72
N ARG A 112 -6.61 2.05 6.84
CA ARG A 112 -6.00 2.75 5.71
C ARG A 112 -4.84 1.95 5.09
N SER A 113 -4.08 1.22 5.89
CA SER A 113 -2.97 0.39 5.42
C SER A 113 -3.42 -0.92 4.78
N ILE A 114 -4.51 -1.53 5.26
CA ILE A 114 -4.99 -2.85 4.77
C ILE A 114 -5.95 -2.70 3.59
N THR A 115 -6.85 -1.71 3.61
CA THR A 115 -7.92 -1.53 2.61
C THR A 115 -7.43 -1.52 1.16
N PRO A 116 -6.28 -0.92 0.80
CA PRO A 116 -5.79 -0.99 -0.57
C PRO A 116 -5.65 -2.46 -1.02
N PHE A 117 -5.08 -3.33 -0.19
CA PHE A 117 -4.69 -4.70 -0.54
C PHE A 117 -5.81 -5.74 -0.34
N LEU A 118 -6.99 -5.32 0.08
CA LEU A 118 -8.10 -6.22 0.39
C LEU A 118 -9.32 -5.88 -0.48
N SER A 119 -9.95 -6.93 -1.02
CA SER A 119 -11.25 -6.88 -1.70
C SER A 119 -12.23 -7.78 -0.96
N THR A 120 -13.52 -7.59 -1.19
CA THR A 120 -14.56 -8.53 -0.77
C THR A 120 -15.34 -9.01 -1.99
N GLU A 121 -16.04 -10.14 -1.89
CA GLU A 121 -16.85 -10.67 -3.00
C GLU A 121 -17.88 -9.65 -3.52
N ARG A 122 -18.40 -8.79 -2.64
CA ARG A 122 -19.43 -7.79 -2.98
C ARG A 122 -18.87 -6.40 -3.29
N MET A 123 -17.70 -6.07 -2.73
CA MET A 123 -17.06 -4.77 -2.90
C MET A 123 -15.55 -4.95 -3.18
N PRO A 124 -15.13 -4.88 -4.46
CA PRO A 124 -13.72 -4.99 -4.82
C PRO A 124 -12.88 -3.79 -4.38
N ASN A 125 -13.52 -2.62 -4.32
CA ASN A 125 -12.95 -1.36 -3.84
C ASN A 125 -13.86 -0.81 -2.75
N PHE A 126 -13.42 -0.88 -1.49
CA PHE A 126 -14.13 -0.26 -0.37
C PHE A 126 -13.26 0.80 0.29
N SER A 127 -13.88 1.76 0.98
CA SER A 127 -13.19 2.86 1.62
C SER A 127 -12.87 2.52 3.08
N TRP A 128 -11.66 2.87 3.53
CA TRP A 128 -11.30 2.74 4.95
C TRP A 128 -12.23 3.55 5.86
N LYS A 129 -12.82 4.66 5.35
CA LYS A 129 -13.79 5.47 6.09
C LYS A 129 -15.10 4.73 6.31
N SER A 130 -15.61 4.03 5.28
CA SER A 130 -16.85 3.26 5.41
C SER A 130 -16.66 2.07 6.35
N ALA A 131 -15.55 1.34 6.19
CA ALA A 131 -15.17 0.24 7.09
C ALA A 131 -15.02 0.70 8.55
N ARG A 132 -14.46 1.90 8.78
CA ARG A 132 -14.39 2.47 10.13
C ARG A 132 -15.78 2.78 10.68
N SER A 133 -16.64 3.41 9.87
CA SER A 133 -17.97 3.81 10.29
C SER A 133 -18.84 2.62 10.70
N SER A 134 -18.74 1.48 10.02
CA SER A 134 -19.54 0.30 10.37
C SER A 134 -19.15 -0.30 11.72
N THR A 135 -17.92 -0.13 12.17
CA THR A 135 -17.52 -0.56 13.51
C THR A 135 -18.06 0.31 14.66
N LEU A 136 -18.65 1.48 14.37
CA LEU A 136 -19.31 2.33 15.37
C LEU A 136 -20.67 1.78 15.78
N LYS A 137 -21.35 1.09 14.86
CA LYS A 137 -22.64 0.45 15.09
C LYS A 137 -22.61 -0.96 14.49
N ILE A 138 -22.09 -1.89 15.29
CA ILE A 138 -21.96 -3.29 14.89
C ILE A 138 -23.34 -3.94 14.90
N GLU A 139 -23.75 -4.51 13.77
CA GLU A 139 -24.96 -5.31 13.68
C GLU A 139 -24.74 -6.70 14.29
N GLU A 140 -25.74 -7.22 14.99
CA GLU A 140 -25.63 -8.53 15.66
C GLU A 140 -25.39 -9.66 14.65
N ARG A 141 -25.94 -9.52 13.44
CA ARG A 141 -25.73 -10.47 12.34
C ARG A 141 -24.26 -10.54 11.91
N ASP A 142 -23.62 -9.40 11.67
CA ASP A 142 -22.22 -9.36 11.24
C ASP A 142 -21.27 -9.83 12.34
N LYS A 143 -21.60 -9.52 13.59
CA LYS A 143 -20.89 -10.04 14.76
C LYS A 143 -20.98 -11.57 14.84
N ALA A 144 -22.16 -12.15 14.67
CA ALA A 144 -22.33 -13.60 14.69
C ALA A 144 -21.53 -14.29 13.57
N ILE A 145 -21.50 -13.72 12.36
CA ILE A 145 -20.70 -14.25 11.24
C ILE A 145 -19.20 -14.14 11.53
N ALA A 146 -18.74 -13.01 12.08
CA ALA A 146 -17.34 -12.82 12.44
C ALA A 146 -16.88 -13.84 13.51
N ILE A 147 -17.70 -14.08 14.54
CA ILE A 147 -17.42 -15.09 15.57
C ILE A 147 -17.35 -16.49 14.96
N GLY A 148 -18.35 -16.89 14.17
CA GLY A 148 -18.36 -18.21 13.54
C GLY A 148 -17.14 -18.46 12.65
N THR A 149 -16.67 -17.41 11.96
CA THR A 149 -15.45 -17.48 11.15
C THR A 149 -14.20 -17.68 12.01
N LEU A 150 -14.08 -16.95 13.13
CA LEU A 150 -12.98 -17.14 14.08
C LEU A 150 -12.97 -18.55 14.68
N GLU A 151 -14.14 -19.10 15.02
CA GLU A 151 -14.27 -20.47 15.52
C GLU A 151 -13.85 -21.52 14.49
N GLU A 152 -14.15 -21.30 13.21
CA GLU A 152 -13.67 -22.14 12.11
C GLU A 152 -12.16 -22.07 11.94
N LEU A 153 -11.57 -20.86 12.01
CA LEU A 153 -10.12 -20.68 11.99
C LEU A 153 -9.45 -21.38 13.17
N ILE A 154 -9.99 -21.26 14.39
CA ILE A 154 -9.50 -21.97 15.57
C ILE A 154 -9.55 -23.49 15.36
N ARG A 155 -10.67 -24.01 14.85
CA ARG A 155 -10.80 -25.44 14.53
C ARG A 155 -9.73 -25.88 13.54
N LYS A 156 -9.47 -25.09 12.51
CA LYS A 156 -8.46 -25.41 11.51
C LYS A 156 -7.04 -25.36 12.09
N ILE A 157 -6.73 -24.36 12.92
CA ILE A 157 -5.42 -24.25 13.59
C ILE A 157 -5.15 -25.46 14.49
N LYS A 158 -6.17 -25.98 15.19
CA LYS A 158 -6.04 -27.19 16.02
C LYS A 158 -5.72 -28.47 15.21
N THR A 159 -5.86 -28.44 13.89
CA THR A 159 -5.53 -29.59 13.01
C THR A 159 -4.12 -29.53 12.42
N TYR A 160 -3.42 -28.40 12.56
CA TYR A 160 -2.01 -28.27 12.21
C TYR A 160 -1.14 -28.86 13.32
#